data_AF-A0A2G5B8C9-F1
#
_entry.id   AF-A0A2G5B8C9-F1
#
_cell.length_a   1.000
_cell.length_b   1.000
_cell.length_c   1.000
_cell.angle_alpha   90.00
_cell.angle_beta   90.00
_cell.angle_gamma   90.00
#
_symmetry.space_group_name_H-M   'P 1'
#
loop_
_entity.id
_entity.type
_entity.pdbx_description
1 polymer ?
#
loop_
_entity_poly.entity_id
_entity_poly.type
_entity_poly.pdbx_seq_one_letter_code
_entity_poly.pdbx_strand_id
1 'polypeptide(L)'
;LYGDPQIEGDAKLRREPIMGRYDLLVNDYYLRHVYMSTIAAFQPQYVVTMGDIFSSQGVRKAEYYKRIERFNWISGRNKTPHKPIHTHKAHAHLFLAGNHDIGYGAETRPYHINRYVNNFGPINREWMVDFDDNRARESVHGLHQFAILNAMNLDFTQNAQFRNDTWSFLKRLASERAKHPAVPLVLLLHIPLSKPSDICVAEPETRYRNGSVHYQDYLSPVTSAYLLHCLAPTLIFNGHDHNGCLSAHSIPEHAINLTVEVTVRSTMGEYGGATGIFDISTDSRSGLQHHMRASDHGFVLHSKHGYIYRYREVLFGHHLIIRVLAAVNVVSVFAVPALLLMLSLYI
;
A
#
# COMPACT_ATOMS: atom_id res chain seq x y z
N LEU A 1 -0.49 1.93 -6.34
CA LEU A 1 -0.47 1.33 -4.98
C LEU A 1 0.86 0.61 -4.82
N TYR A 2 1.71 1.08 -3.91
CA TYR A 2 3.08 0.60 -3.71
C TYR A 2 3.13 -0.18 -2.38
N GLY A 3 3.12 -1.51 -2.46
CA GLY A 3 2.99 -2.41 -1.31
C GLY A 3 4.31 -2.65 -0.59
N ASP A 4 4.30 -2.54 0.73
CA ASP A 4 5.25 -3.15 1.68
C ASP A 4 6.71 -3.18 1.20
N PRO A 5 7.37 -2.03 1.01
CA PRO A 5 8.76 -2.00 0.54
C PRO A 5 9.78 -2.48 1.57
N GLN A 6 9.40 -2.54 2.87
CA GLN A 6 10.17 -3.16 3.96
C GLN A 6 11.66 -2.76 3.98
N ILE A 7 11.97 -1.46 3.90
CA ILE A 7 13.37 -1.02 3.82
C ILE A 7 14.13 -1.43 5.09
N GLU A 8 15.12 -2.30 4.90
CA GLU A 8 16.02 -2.82 5.93
C GLU A 8 17.12 -1.81 6.32
N GLY A 9 18.01 -2.17 7.24
CA GLY A 9 19.15 -1.33 7.60
C GLY A 9 20.09 -1.96 8.64
N ASP A 10 20.40 -1.25 9.72
CA ASP A 10 21.45 -1.60 10.70
C ASP A 10 21.39 -3.06 11.22
N ALA A 11 20.19 -3.65 11.34
CA ALA A 11 20.06 -5.05 11.75
C ALA A 11 20.68 -6.03 10.74
N LYS A 12 20.46 -5.81 9.43
CA LYS A 12 21.06 -6.59 8.34
C LYS A 12 22.58 -6.41 8.34
N LEU A 13 23.07 -5.19 8.50
CA LEU A 13 24.50 -4.89 8.58
C LEU A 13 25.20 -5.56 9.78
N ARG A 14 24.50 -5.75 10.90
CA ARG A 14 25.06 -6.47 12.06
C ARG A 14 25.13 -7.99 11.81
N ARG A 15 24.13 -8.56 11.14
CA ARG A 15 24.12 -9.99 10.80
C ARG A 15 25.13 -10.31 9.70
N GLU A 16 25.23 -9.44 8.71
CA GLU A 16 26.00 -9.66 7.48
C GLU A 16 26.75 -8.37 7.07
N PRO A 17 27.92 -8.06 7.67
CA PRO A 17 28.56 -6.76 7.51
C PRO A 17 28.98 -6.39 6.08
N ILE A 18 29.39 -7.38 5.28
CA ILE A 18 29.83 -7.19 3.89
C ILE A 18 28.64 -7.38 2.95
N MET A 19 28.05 -8.57 2.94
CA MET A 19 26.93 -8.89 2.05
C MET A 19 25.73 -7.99 2.29
N GLY A 20 25.40 -7.69 3.55
CA GLY A 20 24.33 -6.76 3.89
C GLY A 20 24.51 -5.35 3.33
N ARG A 21 25.74 -4.86 3.12
CA ARG A 21 25.94 -3.55 2.47
C ARG A 21 25.54 -3.60 1.00
N TYR A 22 25.91 -4.68 0.30
CA TYR A 22 25.53 -4.88 -1.08
C TYR A 22 24.03 -5.13 -1.20
N ASP A 23 23.46 -5.96 -0.33
CA ASP A 23 22.02 -6.25 -0.31
C ASP A 23 21.20 -4.97 -0.12
N LEU A 24 21.54 -4.14 0.88
CA LEU A 24 20.83 -2.88 1.11
C LEU A 24 20.94 -1.92 -0.09
N LEU A 25 22.12 -1.84 -0.70
CA LEU A 25 22.35 -1.00 -1.88
C LEU A 25 21.52 -1.51 -3.07
N VAL A 26 21.64 -2.79 -3.40
CA VAL A 26 20.94 -3.41 -4.53
C VAL A 26 19.43 -3.34 -4.34
N ASN A 27 18.92 -3.59 -3.13
CA ASN A 27 17.51 -3.46 -2.82
C ASN A 27 17.00 -2.03 -2.99
N ASP A 28 17.77 -1.01 -2.58
CA ASP A 28 17.40 0.39 -2.82
C ASP A 28 17.31 0.72 -4.32
N TYR A 29 18.32 0.31 -5.10
CA TYR A 29 18.30 0.52 -6.55
C TYR A 29 17.16 -0.24 -7.22
N TYR A 30 16.87 -1.45 -6.75
CA TYR A 30 15.75 -2.26 -7.22
C TYR A 30 14.41 -1.59 -6.96
N LEU A 31 14.15 -1.19 -5.72
CA LEU A 31 12.92 -0.50 -5.33
C LEU A 31 12.77 0.83 -6.08
N ARG A 32 13.87 1.58 -6.26
CA ARG A 32 13.88 2.81 -7.07
C ARG A 32 13.54 2.52 -8.52
N HIS A 33 14.10 1.47 -9.11
CA HIS A 33 13.79 1.08 -10.48
C HIS A 33 12.31 0.76 -10.64
N VAL A 34 11.73 -0.06 -9.76
CA VAL A 34 10.31 -0.40 -9.78
C VAL A 34 9.44 0.86 -9.65
N TYR A 35 9.74 1.72 -8.68
CA TYR A 35 9.00 2.96 -8.45
C TYR A 35 9.08 3.87 -9.67
N MET A 36 10.28 4.23 -10.12
CA MET A 36 10.50 5.20 -11.20
C MET A 36 9.95 4.70 -12.53
N SER A 37 10.09 3.40 -12.83
CA SER A 37 9.54 2.80 -14.05
C SER A 37 8.01 2.85 -14.04
N THR A 38 7.39 2.59 -12.89
CA THR A 38 5.94 2.72 -12.71
C THR A 38 5.49 4.17 -12.94
N ILE A 39 6.14 5.15 -12.31
CA ILE A 39 5.76 6.56 -12.47
C ILE A 39 5.94 7.03 -13.92
N ALA A 40 7.04 6.65 -14.55
CA ALA A 40 7.31 7.00 -15.95
C ALA A 40 6.28 6.38 -16.91
N ALA A 41 5.90 5.11 -16.69
CA ALA A 41 4.97 4.39 -17.55
C ALA A 41 3.52 4.85 -17.39
N PHE A 42 3.07 5.10 -16.16
CA PHE A 42 1.65 5.31 -15.86
C PHE A 42 1.27 6.76 -15.52
N GLN A 43 2.24 7.62 -15.20
CA GLN A 43 2.01 9.04 -14.84
C GLN A 43 0.80 9.25 -13.92
N PRO A 44 0.73 8.55 -12.76
CA PRO A 44 -0.48 8.52 -11.95
C PRO A 44 -0.78 9.87 -11.30
N GLN A 45 -2.06 10.15 -11.01
CA GLN A 45 -2.42 11.33 -10.21
C GLN A 45 -2.03 11.14 -8.73
N TYR A 46 -2.16 9.91 -8.23
CA TYR A 46 -1.87 9.54 -6.85
C TYR A 46 -0.96 8.32 -6.79
N VAL A 47 -0.03 8.34 -5.86
CA VAL A 47 0.71 7.16 -5.41
C VAL A 47 0.39 6.96 -3.95
N VAL A 48 -0.06 5.76 -3.59
CA VAL A 48 -0.27 5.39 -2.19
C VAL A 48 0.71 4.30 -1.82
N THR A 49 1.56 4.54 -0.82
CA THR A 49 2.37 3.50 -0.20
C THR A 49 1.56 2.81 0.89
N MET A 50 1.42 1.49 0.79
CA MET A 50 0.42 0.71 1.52
C MET A 50 0.90 0.26 2.91
N GLY A 51 1.72 1.06 3.60
CA GLY A 51 2.32 0.69 4.88
C GLY A 51 3.60 -0.12 4.75
N ASP A 52 4.15 -0.46 5.91
CA ASP A 52 5.42 -1.17 6.09
C ASP A 52 6.53 -0.62 5.20
N ILE A 53 6.71 0.70 5.31
CA ILE A 53 7.76 1.44 4.59
C ILE A 53 9.13 0.90 5.01
N PHE A 54 9.27 0.60 6.30
CA PHE A 54 10.49 0.07 6.90
C PHE A 54 10.29 -1.34 7.40
N SER A 55 11.38 -2.12 7.47
CA SER A 55 11.34 -3.48 8.01
C SER A 55 11.19 -3.60 9.53
N SER A 56 11.11 -2.49 10.26
CA SER A 56 10.88 -2.53 11.72
C SER A 56 10.57 -1.15 12.31
N GLN A 57 9.60 -1.15 13.21
CA GLN A 57 9.22 -0.07 14.10
C GLN A 57 10.26 0.12 15.22
N GLY A 58 10.95 -0.95 15.63
CA GLY A 58 11.87 -1.00 16.77
C GLY A 58 13.25 -0.36 16.53
N VAL A 59 13.38 0.57 15.59
CA VAL A 59 14.67 1.19 15.22
C VAL A 59 14.98 2.47 16.00
N ARG A 60 16.27 2.69 16.27
CA ARG A 60 16.79 3.92 16.90
C ARG A 60 16.54 5.12 15.98
N LYS A 61 16.44 6.33 16.58
CA LYS A 61 16.20 7.59 15.85
C LYS A 61 17.16 7.79 14.67
N ALA A 62 18.47 7.61 14.86
CA ALA A 62 19.46 7.81 13.81
C ALA A 62 19.24 6.86 12.62
N GLU A 63 18.97 5.59 12.91
CA GLU A 63 18.68 4.57 11.90
C GLU A 63 17.37 4.85 11.15
N TYR A 64 16.32 5.26 11.88
CA TYR A 64 15.04 5.66 11.28
C TYR A 64 15.22 6.75 10.20
N TYR A 65 16.01 7.78 10.51
CA TYR A 65 16.25 8.87 9.55
C TYR A 65 17.14 8.47 8.37
N LYS A 66 18.09 7.53 8.53
CA LYS A 66 18.83 6.94 7.41
C LYS A 66 17.89 6.19 6.46
N ARG A 67 16.95 5.41 6.99
CA ARG A 67 15.96 4.71 6.16
C ARG A 67 15.01 5.67 5.47
N ILE A 68 14.62 6.77 6.12
CA ILE A 68 13.85 7.85 5.46
C ILE A 68 14.62 8.44 4.28
N GLU A 69 15.91 8.74 4.44
CA GLU A 69 16.73 9.28 3.36
C GLU A 69 16.77 8.32 2.16
N ARG A 70 16.98 7.04 2.43
CA ARG A 70 16.95 5.98 1.40
C ARG A 70 15.58 5.87 0.74
N PHE A 71 14.49 5.85 1.50
CA PHE A 71 13.14 5.82 0.94
C PHE A 71 12.81 7.05 0.09
N ASN A 72 13.24 8.23 0.53
CA ASN A 72 13.07 9.47 -0.21
C ASN A 72 13.82 9.43 -1.54
N TRP A 73 15.05 8.91 -1.53
CA TRP A 73 15.79 8.66 -2.76
C TRP A 73 15.07 7.63 -3.63
N ILE A 74 14.63 6.49 -3.09
CA ILE A 74 13.88 5.45 -3.84
C ILE A 74 12.65 6.05 -4.55
N SER A 75 11.85 6.82 -3.81
CA SER A 75 10.60 7.39 -4.29
C SER A 75 10.75 8.73 -5.01
N GLY A 76 11.98 9.25 -5.16
CA GLY A 76 12.21 10.57 -5.77
C GLY A 76 11.67 11.75 -4.96
N ARG A 77 11.31 11.53 -3.70
CA ARG A 77 10.89 12.58 -2.77
C ARG A 77 12.13 13.38 -2.35
N ASN A 78 12.48 14.43 -3.08
CA ASN A 78 13.56 15.31 -2.62
C ASN A 78 13.19 16.00 -1.30
N LYS A 79 14.00 15.82 -0.26
CA LYS A 79 14.00 16.69 0.93
C LYS A 79 14.96 17.88 0.82
N THR A 80 15.72 17.99 -0.27
CA THR A 80 16.62 19.12 -0.54
C THR A 80 15.98 20.15 -1.50
N PRO A 81 16.01 21.47 -1.18
CA PRO A 81 15.33 22.53 -1.93
C PRO A 81 15.96 22.89 -3.30
N HIS A 82 16.98 22.18 -3.77
CA HIS A 82 17.70 22.56 -4.98
C HIS A 82 17.84 21.39 -5.95
N LYS A 83 16.71 21.06 -6.58
CA LYS A 83 16.54 20.75 -8.01
C LYS A 83 15.26 19.93 -8.14
N PRO A 84 14.21 20.47 -8.79
CA PRO A 84 13.10 19.66 -9.24
C PRO A 84 13.68 18.60 -10.18
N ILE A 85 13.33 17.33 -9.97
CA ILE A 85 13.42 16.37 -11.06
C ILE A 85 12.35 16.84 -12.05
N HIS A 86 12.79 17.62 -13.04
CA HIS A 86 11.96 18.22 -14.09
C HIS A 86 11.52 17.14 -15.08
N THR A 87 10.74 16.16 -14.64
CA THR A 87 10.12 15.20 -15.54
C THR A 87 8.79 14.75 -14.94
N HIS A 88 7.70 15.14 -15.61
CA HIS A 88 6.31 14.66 -15.46
C HIS A 88 5.47 15.29 -14.33
N LYS A 89 4.16 15.45 -14.57
CA LYS A 89 3.19 16.04 -13.63
C LYS A 89 3.40 15.45 -12.24
N ALA A 90 3.58 16.30 -11.22
CA ALA A 90 3.80 15.84 -9.86
C ALA A 90 2.58 15.07 -9.35
N HIS A 91 2.74 13.77 -9.07
CA HIS A 91 1.73 12.97 -8.41
C HIS A 91 1.65 13.31 -6.92
N ALA A 92 0.46 13.17 -6.32
CA ALA A 92 0.33 13.24 -4.87
C ALA A 92 0.74 11.90 -4.25
N HIS A 93 1.78 11.91 -3.39
CA HIS A 93 2.24 10.71 -2.68
C HIS A 93 1.63 10.65 -1.27
N LEU A 94 0.77 9.65 -1.04
CA LEU A 94 0.08 9.36 0.21
C LEU A 94 0.63 8.08 0.87
N PHE A 95 0.43 7.95 2.18
CA PHE A 95 1.03 6.88 2.97
C PHE A 95 0.04 6.31 3.98
N LEU A 96 -0.05 4.98 4.03
CA LEU A 96 -0.65 4.25 5.14
C LEU A 96 0.47 3.90 6.13
N ALA A 97 0.15 3.87 7.42
CA ALA A 97 1.06 3.32 8.41
C ALA A 97 0.84 1.81 8.53
N GLY A 98 1.91 1.02 8.47
CA GLY A 98 1.89 -0.41 8.78
C GLY A 98 2.41 -0.75 10.18
N ASN A 99 2.37 -2.03 10.53
CA ASN A 99 2.85 -2.51 11.83
C ASN A 99 4.38 -2.34 11.97
N HIS A 100 5.14 -2.44 10.90
CA HIS A 100 6.58 -2.16 10.93
C HIS A 100 6.90 -0.65 10.89
N ASP A 101 5.92 0.23 10.72
CA ASP A 101 6.14 1.67 10.82
C ASP A 101 5.90 2.19 12.24
N ILE A 102 4.75 1.80 12.82
CA ILE A 102 4.26 2.33 14.09
C ILE A 102 4.07 1.30 15.22
N GLY A 103 4.13 0.00 14.90
CA GLY A 103 3.83 -1.10 15.82
C GLY A 103 2.36 -1.52 15.78
N TYR A 104 2.08 -2.75 16.20
CA TYR A 104 0.72 -3.18 16.54
C TYR A 104 0.23 -2.49 17.81
N GLY A 105 -1.06 -2.67 18.15
CA GLY A 105 -1.70 -2.04 19.30
C GLY A 105 -0.93 -2.15 20.64
N ALA A 106 -0.19 -3.22 20.89
CA ALA A 106 0.63 -3.44 22.08
C ALA A 106 1.99 -2.72 22.07
N GLU A 107 2.42 -2.22 20.92
CA GLU A 107 3.76 -1.64 20.71
C GLU A 107 3.72 -0.19 20.23
N THR A 108 2.57 0.27 19.76
CA THR A 108 2.36 1.66 19.34
C THR A 108 2.57 2.62 20.48
N ARG A 109 3.56 3.52 20.31
CA ARG A 109 3.92 4.56 21.28
C ARG A 109 3.82 5.95 20.64
N PRO A 110 3.65 7.02 21.44
CA PRO A 110 3.67 8.39 20.93
C PRO A 110 4.91 8.70 20.08
N TYR A 111 6.07 8.16 20.46
CA TYR A 111 7.30 8.30 19.67
C TYR A 111 7.15 7.75 18.25
N HIS A 112 6.51 6.59 18.06
CA HIS A 112 6.33 5.97 16.75
C HIS A 112 5.36 6.76 15.88
N ILE A 113 4.20 7.16 16.42
CA ILE A 113 3.22 7.97 15.69
C ILE A 113 3.80 9.35 15.33
N ASN A 114 4.43 10.04 16.28
CA ASN A 114 4.94 11.39 16.03
C ASN A 114 6.02 11.39 14.94
N ARG A 115 6.99 10.47 15.00
CA ARG A 115 8.03 10.41 13.97
C ARG A 115 7.45 10.03 12.60
N TYR A 116 6.42 9.17 12.55
CA TYR A 116 5.75 8.81 11.31
C TYR A 116 5.01 10.01 10.72
N VAL A 117 4.14 10.65 11.52
CA VAL A 117 3.32 11.78 11.07
C VAL A 117 4.17 12.95 10.55
N ASN A 118 5.30 13.22 11.21
CA ASN A 118 6.23 14.27 10.79
C ASN A 118 6.92 14.01 9.44
N ASN A 119 6.87 12.79 8.91
CA ASN A 119 7.56 12.41 7.67
C ASN A 119 6.63 11.93 6.55
N PHE A 120 5.47 11.37 6.90
CA PHE A 120 4.54 10.72 5.99
C PHE A 120 3.13 11.31 6.05
N GLY A 121 2.86 12.20 7.01
CA GLY A 121 1.56 12.83 7.19
C GLY A 121 0.61 12.05 8.09
N PRO A 122 -0.67 12.45 8.15
CA PRO A 122 -1.63 11.91 9.10
C PRO A 122 -1.94 10.44 8.83
N ILE A 123 -2.10 9.68 9.92
CA ILE A 123 -2.39 8.23 9.92
C ILE A 123 -3.87 7.90 9.73
N ASN A 124 -4.75 8.90 9.83
CA ASN A 124 -6.15 8.84 9.41
C ASN A 124 -6.41 10.07 8.52
N ARG A 125 -7.01 9.88 7.34
CA ARG A 125 -7.28 10.97 6.39
C ARG A 125 -8.45 10.60 5.49
N GLU A 126 -9.23 11.58 5.09
CA GLU A 126 -10.19 11.44 3.99
C GLU A 126 -10.00 12.57 2.98
N TRP A 127 -10.41 12.33 1.75
CA TRP A 127 -10.51 13.35 0.72
C TRP A 127 -11.54 12.95 -0.33
N MET A 128 -11.96 13.93 -1.12
CA MET A 128 -12.87 13.74 -2.24
C MET A 128 -12.09 13.84 -3.54
N VAL A 129 -12.45 13.02 -4.52
CA VAL A 129 -11.97 13.11 -5.90
C VAL A 129 -13.19 13.32 -6.78
N ASP A 130 -13.16 14.38 -7.58
CA ASP A 130 -14.19 14.69 -8.55
C ASP A 130 -13.69 14.32 -9.95
N PHE A 131 -14.43 13.45 -10.64
CA PHE A 131 -14.14 12.95 -11.97
C PHE A 131 -14.99 13.62 -13.07
N ASP A 132 -16.02 14.41 -12.72
CA ASP A 132 -16.86 15.13 -13.68
C ASP A 132 -16.45 16.62 -13.73
N ASP A 133 -15.34 16.93 -14.40
CA ASP A 133 -14.79 18.30 -14.52
C ASP A 133 -15.71 19.29 -15.30
N ASN A 134 -16.89 18.84 -15.77
CA ASN A 134 -17.76 19.57 -16.71
C ASN A 134 -19.28 19.50 -16.45
N ARG A 135 -19.76 18.93 -15.34
CA ARG A 135 -21.20 19.02 -14.99
C ARG A 135 -21.39 19.95 -13.81
N ALA A 136 -22.41 20.80 -13.89
CA ALA A 136 -22.72 21.80 -12.88
C ALA A 136 -22.64 21.21 -11.46
N ARG A 137 -21.98 21.94 -10.56
CA ARG A 137 -21.61 21.66 -9.15
C ARG A 137 -22.74 21.18 -8.22
N GLU A 138 -23.93 20.89 -8.73
CA GLU A 138 -25.12 20.49 -7.98
C GLU A 138 -25.43 18.98 -8.07
N SER A 139 -24.69 18.22 -8.88
CA SER A 139 -24.89 16.77 -9.03
C SER A 139 -23.77 16.01 -8.30
N VAL A 140 -24.11 15.08 -7.42
CA VAL A 140 -23.17 14.15 -6.74
C VAL A 140 -22.56 13.14 -7.73
N HIS A 141 -22.96 13.18 -9.00
CA HIS A 141 -22.36 12.38 -10.06
C HIS A 141 -20.92 12.86 -10.31
N GLY A 142 -19.99 11.91 -10.35
CA GLY A 142 -18.56 12.16 -10.56
C GLY A 142 -17.73 12.10 -9.29
N LEU A 143 -18.36 12.11 -8.12
CA LEU A 143 -17.68 12.28 -6.85
C LEU A 143 -17.39 10.95 -6.14
N HIS A 144 -16.13 10.72 -5.80
CA HIS A 144 -15.69 9.56 -5.01
C HIS A 144 -15.03 10.03 -3.71
N GLN A 145 -15.37 9.36 -2.62
CA GLN A 145 -14.70 9.54 -1.34
C GLN A 145 -13.58 8.52 -1.21
N PHE A 146 -12.44 8.96 -0.69
CA PHE A 146 -11.33 8.11 -0.33
C PHE A 146 -11.02 8.30 1.15
N ALA A 147 -10.66 7.22 1.84
CA ALA A 147 -10.26 7.26 3.23
C ALA A 147 -9.08 6.35 3.52
N ILE A 148 -8.12 6.85 4.30
CA ILE A 148 -7.03 6.10 4.92
C ILE A 148 -7.36 5.93 6.40
N LEU A 149 -7.34 4.70 6.89
CA LEU A 149 -7.52 4.36 8.31
C LEU A 149 -6.25 3.73 8.89
N ASN A 150 -5.91 4.15 10.12
CA ASN A 150 -4.89 3.52 10.92
C ASN A 150 -5.38 2.18 11.47
N ALA A 151 -5.07 1.10 10.76
CA ALA A 151 -5.46 -0.26 11.13
C ALA A 151 -4.88 -0.73 12.48
N MET A 152 -3.71 -0.22 12.89
CA MET A 152 -3.02 -0.66 14.13
C MET A 152 -3.80 -0.39 15.41
N ASN A 153 -4.74 0.56 15.36
CA ASN A 153 -5.52 1.02 16.51
C ASN A 153 -7.03 0.84 16.33
N LEU A 154 -7.47 0.04 15.35
CA LEU A 154 -8.87 -0.33 15.20
C LEU A 154 -9.26 -1.43 16.19
N ASP A 155 -8.44 -2.47 16.30
CA ASP A 155 -8.56 -3.50 17.33
C ASP A 155 -7.94 -3.05 18.67
N PHE A 156 -7.81 -3.98 19.63
CA PHE A 156 -7.34 -3.65 20.97
C PHE A 156 -5.90 -3.11 20.98
N THR A 157 -5.72 -1.89 21.50
CA THR A 157 -4.42 -1.24 21.68
C THR A 157 -4.20 -0.85 23.14
N GLN A 158 -2.92 -0.82 23.54
CA GLN A 158 -2.48 -0.39 24.87
C GLN A 158 -2.72 1.11 25.08
N ASN A 159 -2.75 1.91 24.01
CA ASN A 159 -2.95 3.34 24.09
C ASN A 159 -4.40 3.73 23.78
N ALA A 160 -5.19 3.95 24.83
CA ALA A 160 -6.59 4.32 24.70
C ALA A 160 -6.81 5.63 23.92
N GLN A 161 -5.89 6.60 24.01
CA GLN A 161 -6.02 7.86 23.28
C GLN A 161 -5.96 7.62 21.77
N PHE A 162 -4.97 6.85 21.30
CA PHE A 162 -4.85 6.60 19.86
C PHE A 162 -5.99 5.74 19.32
N ARG A 163 -6.53 4.83 20.13
CA ARG A 163 -7.78 4.13 19.81
C ARG A 163 -8.92 5.12 19.65
N ASN A 164 -9.11 6.00 20.63
CA ASN A 164 -10.17 6.99 20.62
C ASN A 164 -10.06 7.95 19.45
N ASP A 165 -8.85 8.38 19.07
CA ASP A 165 -8.62 9.24 17.91
C ASP A 165 -9.02 8.54 16.61
N THR A 166 -8.56 7.29 16.40
CA THR A 166 -8.94 6.50 15.21
C THR A 166 -10.44 6.22 15.17
N TRP A 167 -11.05 5.82 16.30
CA TRP A 167 -12.49 5.52 16.36
C TRP A 167 -13.36 6.77 16.27
N SER A 168 -12.92 7.91 16.78
CA SER A 168 -13.60 9.21 16.59
C SER A 168 -13.61 9.59 15.12
N PHE A 169 -12.47 9.43 14.43
CA PHE A 169 -12.39 9.63 12.98
C PHE A 169 -13.33 8.68 12.23
N LEU A 170 -13.29 7.37 12.55
CA LEU A 170 -14.10 6.34 11.91
C LEU A 170 -15.61 6.58 12.09
N LYS A 171 -16.05 6.91 13.30
CA LYS A 171 -17.47 7.20 13.59
C LYS A 171 -17.95 8.45 12.87
N ARG A 172 -17.13 9.50 12.80
CA ARG A 172 -17.43 10.71 12.04
C ARG A 172 -17.55 10.39 10.56
N LEU A 173 -16.61 9.62 10.00
CA LEU A 173 -16.68 9.14 8.62
C LEU A 173 -17.98 8.37 8.38
N ALA A 174 -18.32 7.39 9.23
CA ALA A 174 -19.57 6.63 9.12
C ALA A 174 -20.82 7.51 9.17
N SER A 175 -20.83 8.56 10.01
CA SER A 175 -21.94 9.51 10.08
C SER A 175 -22.10 10.31 8.79
N GLU A 176 -21.00 10.75 8.16
CA GLU A 176 -21.05 11.43 6.87
C GLU A 176 -21.46 10.48 5.73
N ARG A 177 -20.99 9.23 5.75
CA ARG A 177 -21.38 8.18 4.80
C ARG A 177 -22.89 7.95 4.83
N ALA A 178 -23.48 7.89 6.02
CA ALA A 178 -24.93 7.70 6.18
C ALA A 178 -25.75 8.84 5.54
N LYS A 179 -25.20 10.07 5.49
CA LYS A 179 -25.85 11.22 4.82
C LYS A 179 -25.70 11.16 3.30
N HIS A 180 -24.64 10.53 2.80
CA HIS A 180 -24.30 10.49 1.37
C HIS A 180 -24.03 9.07 0.85
N PRO A 181 -25.00 8.13 0.97
CA PRO A 181 -24.78 6.71 0.66
C PRO A 181 -24.52 6.43 -0.83
N ALA A 182 -24.89 7.35 -1.73
CA ALA A 182 -24.68 7.23 -3.16
C ALA A 182 -23.23 7.51 -3.59
N VAL A 183 -22.45 8.24 -2.78
CA VAL A 183 -21.03 8.52 -3.06
C VAL A 183 -20.24 7.22 -2.89
N PRO A 184 -19.51 6.71 -3.90
CA PRO A 184 -18.66 5.54 -3.71
C PRO A 184 -17.50 5.85 -2.74
N LEU A 185 -17.16 4.87 -1.90
CA LEU A 185 -16.00 4.94 -1.00
C LEU A 185 -14.93 3.94 -1.44
N VAL A 186 -13.71 4.43 -1.63
CA VAL A 186 -12.50 3.60 -1.70
C VAL A 186 -11.78 3.70 -0.36
N LEU A 187 -11.78 2.61 0.39
CA LEU A 187 -11.16 2.53 1.71
C LEU A 187 -9.75 1.96 1.59
N LEU A 188 -8.79 2.58 2.27
CA LEU A 188 -7.41 2.12 2.35
C LEU A 188 -7.01 1.93 3.81
N LEU A 189 -6.45 0.77 4.12
CA LEU A 189 -5.93 0.43 5.46
C LEU A 189 -4.86 -0.64 5.32
N HIS A 190 -3.89 -0.73 6.24
CA HIS A 190 -2.78 -1.65 6.04
C HIS A 190 -3.15 -3.12 6.31
N ILE A 191 -3.79 -3.40 7.46
CA ILE A 191 -4.20 -4.77 7.83
C ILE A 191 -5.51 -5.12 7.09
N PRO A 192 -5.57 -6.26 6.38
CA PRO A 192 -6.78 -6.72 5.70
C PRO A 192 -7.94 -6.99 6.66
N LEU A 193 -9.16 -7.02 6.12
CA LEU A 193 -10.36 -7.44 6.86
C LEU A 193 -10.32 -8.94 7.17
N SER A 194 -11.03 -9.31 8.24
CA SER A 194 -11.29 -10.70 8.62
C SER A 194 -11.88 -11.47 7.45
N LYS A 195 -11.27 -12.60 7.15
CA LYS A 195 -11.72 -13.56 6.13
C LYS A 195 -11.46 -14.99 6.62
N PRO A 196 -12.22 -15.99 6.13
CA PRO A 196 -11.92 -17.39 6.43
C PRO A 196 -10.53 -17.80 5.95
N SER A 197 -10.01 -18.89 6.54
CA SER A 197 -8.88 -19.66 6.01
C SER A 197 -9.07 -20.01 4.53
N ASP A 198 -7.96 -20.27 3.83
CA ASP A 198 -7.92 -20.66 2.41
C ASP A 198 -8.36 -19.58 1.38
N ILE A 199 -8.82 -18.39 1.81
CA ILE A 199 -9.14 -17.29 0.88
C ILE A 199 -7.88 -16.59 0.38
N CYS A 200 -6.92 -16.36 1.28
CA CYS A 200 -5.62 -15.76 0.98
C CYS A 200 -4.52 -16.66 1.55
N VAL A 201 -3.25 -16.35 1.23
CA VAL A 201 -2.09 -17.14 1.68
C VAL A 201 -1.93 -17.12 3.20
N ALA A 202 -2.21 -15.98 3.85
CA ALA A 202 -2.13 -15.85 5.30
C ALA A 202 -3.34 -16.48 5.97
N GLU A 203 -3.09 -17.22 7.05
CA GLU A 203 -4.15 -17.77 7.89
C GLU A 203 -4.58 -16.75 8.96
N PRO A 204 -5.86 -16.72 9.36
CA PRO A 204 -6.31 -15.82 10.42
C PRO A 204 -5.60 -16.13 11.75
N GLU A 205 -4.62 -15.30 12.12
CA GLU A 205 -3.96 -15.38 13.41
C GLU A 205 -4.00 -14.02 14.13
N THR A 206 -4.14 -14.05 15.45
CA THR A 206 -4.01 -12.87 16.32
C THR A 206 -3.38 -13.28 17.65
N ARG A 207 -2.31 -12.59 18.03
CA ARG A 207 -1.62 -12.79 19.31
C ARG A 207 -1.73 -11.54 20.17
N TYR A 208 -2.01 -11.74 21.45
CA TYR A 208 -2.18 -10.66 22.41
C TYR A 208 -1.02 -10.60 23.41
N ARG A 209 -0.69 -9.39 23.86
CA ARG A 209 0.19 -9.13 24.99
C ARG A 209 -0.49 -8.15 25.92
N ASN A 210 -0.74 -8.55 27.16
CA ASN A 210 -1.45 -7.74 28.17
C ASN A 210 -2.79 -7.19 27.63
N GLY A 211 -3.57 -8.03 26.94
CA GLY A 211 -4.87 -7.68 26.37
C GLY A 211 -4.85 -6.80 25.11
N SER A 212 -3.68 -6.39 24.63
CA SER A 212 -3.51 -5.61 23.40
C SER A 212 -2.97 -6.47 22.27
N VAL A 213 -3.31 -6.16 21.03
CA VAL A 213 -2.82 -6.87 19.84
C VAL A 213 -1.31 -6.69 19.74
N HIS A 214 -0.55 -7.79 19.81
CA HIS A 214 0.88 -7.81 19.55
C HIS A 214 1.20 -8.24 18.12
N TYR A 215 0.30 -8.99 17.49
CA TYR A 215 0.41 -9.45 16.11
C TYR A 215 -0.98 -9.82 15.60
N GLN A 216 -1.31 -9.50 14.35
CA GLN A 216 -2.50 -10.00 13.69
C GLN A 216 -2.35 -9.97 12.17
N ASP A 217 -2.78 -11.02 11.48
CA ASP A 217 -2.83 -11.04 10.02
C ASP A 217 -4.05 -10.28 9.49
N TYR A 218 -5.19 -10.41 10.16
CA TYR A 218 -6.44 -9.73 9.81
C TYR A 218 -6.99 -8.90 10.96
N LEU A 219 -7.74 -7.86 10.62
CA LEU A 219 -8.60 -7.18 11.59
C LEU A 219 -9.59 -8.16 12.22
N SER A 220 -10.00 -7.90 13.45
CA SER A 220 -11.00 -8.76 14.11
C SER A 220 -12.32 -8.84 13.32
N PRO A 221 -13.08 -9.94 13.43
CA PRO A 221 -14.39 -10.06 12.78
C PRO A 221 -15.35 -8.91 13.13
N VAL A 222 -15.33 -8.45 14.38
CA VAL A 222 -16.19 -7.36 14.87
C VAL A 222 -15.81 -6.03 14.23
N THR A 223 -14.52 -5.71 14.18
CA THR A 223 -14.03 -4.49 13.52
C THR A 223 -14.33 -4.54 12.02
N SER A 224 -14.08 -5.67 11.37
CA SER A 224 -14.33 -5.87 9.95
C SER A 224 -15.82 -5.71 9.62
N ALA A 225 -16.71 -6.31 10.41
CA ALA A 225 -18.15 -6.12 10.29
C ALA A 225 -18.53 -4.65 10.45
N TYR A 226 -17.99 -3.93 11.44
CA TYR A 226 -18.29 -2.50 11.61
C TYR A 226 -17.90 -1.69 10.36
N LEU A 227 -16.71 -1.93 9.80
CA LEU A 227 -16.26 -1.22 8.58
C LEU A 227 -17.19 -1.50 7.40
N LEU A 228 -17.56 -2.76 7.19
CA LEU A 228 -18.45 -3.16 6.09
C LEU A 228 -19.85 -2.56 6.28
N HIS A 229 -20.48 -2.76 7.44
CA HIS A 229 -21.84 -2.29 7.68
C HIS A 229 -21.95 -0.76 7.76
N CYS A 230 -21.04 -0.08 8.46
CA CYS A 230 -21.19 1.36 8.73
C CYS A 230 -20.57 2.26 7.66
N LEU A 231 -19.55 1.79 6.92
CA LEU A 231 -18.97 2.59 5.83
C LEU A 231 -19.50 2.20 4.44
N ALA A 232 -19.95 0.94 4.29
CA ALA A 232 -20.32 0.31 3.03
C ALA A 232 -19.34 0.67 1.88
N PRO A 233 -18.04 0.33 2.01
CA PRO A 233 -17.05 0.66 0.98
C PRO A 233 -17.42 0.02 -0.37
N THR A 234 -17.11 0.70 -1.46
CA THR A 234 -17.20 0.09 -2.80
C THR A 234 -15.99 -0.79 -3.07
N LEU A 235 -14.81 -0.33 -2.64
CA LEU A 235 -13.55 -1.05 -2.75
C LEU A 235 -12.73 -0.86 -1.48
N ILE A 236 -11.94 -1.88 -1.15
CA ILE A 236 -10.94 -1.84 -0.08
C ILE A 236 -9.58 -2.19 -0.68
N PHE A 237 -8.55 -1.40 -0.33
CA PHE A 237 -7.16 -1.72 -0.63
C PHE A 237 -6.35 -1.83 0.65
N ASN A 238 -5.58 -2.91 0.79
CA ASN A 238 -4.69 -3.14 1.92
C ASN A 238 -3.32 -3.70 1.51
N GLY A 239 -2.43 -3.92 2.48
CA GLY A 239 -1.08 -4.47 2.29
C GLY A 239 -0.88 -5.68 3.19
N HIS A 240 0.23 -5.71 3.94
CA HIS A 240 0.50 -6.65 5.04
C HIS A 240 0.91 -8.07 4.61
N ASP A 241 0.07 -8.81 3.89
CA ASP A 241 0.31 -10.25 3.62
C ASP A 241 1.43 -10.52 2.60
N HIS A 242 1.93 -9.45 1.95
CA HIS A 242 2.94 -9.40 0.88
C HIS A 242 2.65 -10.19 -0.40
N ASN A 243 1.88 -11.27 -0.35
CA ASN A 243 1.62 -12.19 -1.46
C ASN A 243 0.59 -11.66 -2.46
N GLY A 244 -0.20 -10.68 -2.05
CA GLY A 244 -1.37 -10.21 -2.77
C GLY A 244 -2.56 -11.15 -2.63
N CYS A 245 -3.77 -10.59 -2.66
CA CYS A 245 -5.01 -11.36 -2.57
C CYS A 245 -6.19 -10.56 -3.13
N LEU A 246 -7.19 -11.27 -3.68
CA LEU A 246 -8.47 -10.70 -4.09
C LEU A 246 -9.59 -11.43 -3.35
N SER A 247 -10.34 -10.69 -2.55
CA SER A 247 -11.48 -11.21 -1.79
C SER A 247 -12.72 -10.34 -2.02
N ALA A 248 -13.88 -10.88 -1.68
CA ALA A 248 -15.14 -10.15 -1.70
C ALA A 248 -15.90 -10.40 -0.41
N HIS A 249 -16.48 -9.33 0.14
CA HIS A 249 -17.27 -9.34 1.36
C HIS A 249 -18.73 -9.07 1.02
N SER A 250 -19.63 -9.90 1.54
CA SER A 250 -21.07 -9.65 1.50
C SER A 250 -21.54 -9.11 2.85
N ILE A 251 -22.45 -8.16 2.80
CA ILE A 251 -23.13 -7.63 4.00
C ILE A 251 -24.52 -8.28 4.03
N PRO A 252 -24.90 -9.03 5.08
CA PRO A 252 -26.17 -9.77 5.10
C PRO A 252 -27.40 -8.91 4.81
N GLU A 253 -27.49 -7.69 5.38
CA GLU A 253 -28.61 -6.77 5.13
C GLU A 253 -28.62 -6.18 3.71
N HIS A 254 -27.50 -6.28 2.99
CA HIS A 254 -27.29 -5.75 1.65
C HIS A 254 -26.66 -6.81 0.75
N ALA A 255 -27.15 -8.05 0.78
CA ALA A 255 -26.52 -9.19 0.10
C ALA A 255 -26.28 -9.01 -1.41
N ILE A 256 -26.89 -8.00 -2.03
CA ILE A 256 -26.72 -7.60 -3.44
C ILE A 256 -25.47 -6.70 -3.63
N ASN A 257 -24.97 -6.06 -2.57
CA ASN A 257 -23.80 -5.16 -2.58
C ASN A 257 -22.57 -5.90 -2.05
N LEU A 258 -21.74 -6.38 -2.98
CA LEU A 258 -20.41 -6.92 -2.66
C LEU A 258 -19.41 -5.78 -2.50
N THR A 259 -18.58 -5.86 -1.45
CA THR A 259 -17.38 -5.02 -1.28
C THR A 259 -16.17 -5.83 -1.72
N VAL A 260 -15.49 -5.40 -2.77
CA VAL A 260 -14.26 -6.07 -3.22
C VAL A 260 -13.07 -5.54 -2.43
N GLU A 261 -12.26 -6.45 -1.90
CA GLU A 261 -11.05 -6.14 -1.17
C GLU A 261 -9.84 -6.68 -1.93
N VAL A 262 -8.83 -5.83 -2.10
CA VAL A 262 -7.56 -6.16 -2.73
C VAL A 262 -6.44 -5.97 -1.72
N THR A 263 -5.77 -7.06 -1.39
CA THR A 263 -4.47 -7.04 -0.74
C THR A 263 -3.41 -6.84 -1.81
N VAL A 264 -2.73 -5.71 -1.77
CA VAL A 264 -1.71 -5.32 -2.76
C VAL A 264 -0.45 -6.12 -2.49
N ARG A 265 0.05 -6.84 -3.51
CA ARG A 265 1.32 -7.56 -3.41
C ARG A 265 2.47 -6.61 -3.08
N SER A 266 3.41 -7.09 -2.28
CA SER A 266 4.62 -6.35 -1.94
C SER A 266 5.46 -6.04 -3.18
N THR A 267 6.11 -4.89 -3.14
CA THR A 267 7.04 -4.42 -4.16
C THR A 267 8.48 -4.93 -3.93
N MET A 268 8.71 -5.71 -2.87
CA MET A 268 10.01 -6.35 -2.65
C MET A 268 10.34 -7.32 -3.79
N GLY A 269 11.64 -7.55 -3.99
CA GLY A 269 12.15 -8.38 -5.08
C GLY A 269 11.67 -9.83 -5.04
N GLU A 270 11.55 -10.40 -3.85
CA GLU A 270 11.04 -11.77 -3.66
C GLU A 270 9.57 -11.95 -4.08
N TYR A 271 8.80 -10.86 -4.16
CA TYR A 271 7.43 -10.84 -4.65
C TYR A 271 7.31 -10.26 -6.08
N GLY A 272 8.43 -10.20 -6.81
CA GLY A 272 8.47 -9.85 -8.23
C GLY A 272 8.46 -8.35 -8.53
N GLY A 273 8.63 -7.49 -7.52
CA GLY A 273 8.65 -6.03 -7.73
C GLY A 273 7.31 -5.50 -8.18
N ALA A 274 6.23 -6.02 -7.59
CA ALA A 274 4.89 -5.68 -7.99
C ALA A 274 4.52 -4.24 -7.63
N THR A 275 3.67 -3.65 -8.45
CA THR A 275 2.97 -2.40 -8.15
C THR A 275 1.54 -2.50 -8.64
N GLY A 276 0.59 -2.12 -7.80
CA GLY A 276 -0.82 -2.10 -8.16
C GLY A 276 -1.19 -0.82 -8.93
N ILE A 277 -1.75 -0.96 -10.12
CA ILE A 277 -2.33 0.14 -10.90
C ILE A 277 -3.85 0.08 -10.75
N PHE A 278 -4.44 1.18 -10.31
CA PHE A 278 -5.88 1.31 -10.08
C PHE A 278 -6.42 2.47 -10.92
N ASP A 279 -7.46 2.20 -11.70
CA ASP A 279 -8.16 3.20 -12.50
C ASP A 279 -9.67 3.16 -12.27
N ILE A 280 -10.28 4.35 -12.29
CA ILE A 280 -11.72 4.57 -12.27
C ILE A 280 -12.08 5.22 -13.61
N SER A 281 -13.05 4.66 -14.32
CA SER A 281 -13.57 5.21 -15.57
C SER A 281 -15.09 5.15 -15.60
N THR A 282 -15.75 6.02 -16.35
CA THR A 282 -17.20 5.93 -16.59
C THR A 282 -17.54 4.77 -17.54
N ASP A 283 -18.63 4.06 -17.28
CA ASP A 283 -19.20 3.04 -18.16
C ASP A 283 -19.92 3.71 -19.36
N SER A 284 -19.15 4.15 -20.36
CA SER A 284 -19.70 4.78 -21.55
C SER A 284 -20.24 3.72 -22.51
N ARG A 285 -21.49 3.28 -22.30
CA ARG A 285 -22.31 2.76 -23.41
C ARG A 285 -22.79 3.91 -24.28
N SER A 286 -21.87 4.61 -24.94
CA SER A 286 -22.13 5.45 -26.13
C SER A 286 -20.82 6.00 -26.70
N GLY A 287 -20.34 5.36 -27.77
CA GLY A 287 -19.61 6.01 -28.85
C GLY A 287 -18.26 6.64 -28.53
N LEU A 288 -17.20 5.83 -28.42
CA LEU A 288 -15.91 6.02 -29.09
C LEU A 288 -15.01 4.85 -28.68
N GLN A 289 -14.82 3.91 -29.61
CA GLN A 289 -13.75 2.91 -29.51
C GLN A 289 -12.41 3.62 -29.61
N HIS A 290 -11.88 4.10 -28.50
CA HIS A 290 -10.43 4.23 -28.40
C HIS A 290 -9.86 2.82 -28.43
N HIS A 291 -9.08 2.52 -29.48
CA HIS A 291 -8.27 1.30 -29.58
C HIS A 291 -7.31 1.22 -28.37
N MET A 292 -7.79 0.67 -27.26
CA MET A 292 -6.93 0.15 -26.20
C MET A 292 -6.31 -1.16 -26.70
N ARG A 293 -4.99 -1.25 -26.62
CA ARG A 293 -4.25 -2.43 -27.09
C ARG A 293 -4.62 -3.63 -26.21
N ALA A 294 -4.70 -4.81 -26.82
CA ALA A 294 -5.05 -6.08 -26.17
C ALA A 294 -4.10 -6.51 -25.02
N SER A 295 -3.05 -5.75 -24.73
CA SER A 295 -2.17 -5.93 -23.56
C SER A 295 -2.65 -5.19 -22.30
N ASP A 296 -3.71 -4.37 -22.39
CA ASP A 296 -4.24 -3.51 -21.30
C ASP A 296 -5.40 -4.15 -20.51
N HIS A 297 -5.59 -5.47 -20.58
CA HIS A 297 -6.64 -6.18 -19.84
C HIS A 297 -6.32 -6.25 -18.34
N GLY A 298 -6.47 -5.13 -17.63
CA GLY A 298 -6.65 -5.15 -16.17
C GLY A 298 -7.97 -5.83 -15.81
N PHE A 299 -8.00 -6.56 -14.70
CA PHE A 299 -9.23 -7.18 -14.22
C PHE A 299 -10.20 -6.08 -13.79
N VAL A 300 -11.44 -6.12 -14.30
CA VAL A 300 -12.53 -5.30 -13.79
C VAL A 300 -12.85 -5.82 -12.40
N LEU A 301 -12.49 -5.05 -11.37
CA LEU A 301 -12.78 -5.41 -9.99
C LEU A 301 -14.27 -5.30 -9.69
N HIS A 302 -14.88 -4.21 -10.17
CA HIS A 302 -16.26 -3.88 -9.87
C HIS A 302 -16.83 -2.96 -10.93
N SER A 303 -18.15 -3.00 -11.13
CA SER A 303 -18.89 -1.98 -11.86
C SER A 303 -20.09 -1.56 -11.01
N LYS A 304 -20.18 -0.29 -10.68
CA LYS A 304 -21.24 0.24 -9.81
C LYS A 304 -21.53 1.71 -10.12
N HIS A 305 -22.81 2.07 -10.16
CA HIS A 305 -23.29 3.44 -10.38
C HIS A 305 -22.72 4.11 -11.64
N GLY A 306 -22.51 3.35 -12.73
CA GLY A 306 -21.97 3.88 -13.97
C GLY A 306 -20.44 4.09 -13.98
N TYR A 307 -19.73 3.56 -12.98
CA TYR A 307 -18.27 3.54 -12.94
C TYR A 307 -17.74 2.11 -13.03
N ILE A 308 -16.66 1.96 -13.80
CA ILE A 308 -15.86 0.75 -13.91
C ILE A 308 -14.59 0.99 -13.11
N TYR A 309 -14.30 0.05 -12.21
CA TYR A 309 -13.10 0.04 -11.39
C TYR A 309 -12.18 -1.07 -11.88
N ARG A 310 -10.95 -0.73 -12.28
CA ARG A 310 -9.96 -1.72 -12.71
C ARG A 310 -8.75 -1.69 -11.82
N TYR A 311 -8.21 -2.89 -11.59
CA TYR A 311 -6.93 -3.07 -10.91
C TYR A 311 -6.09 -4.06 -11.69
N ARG A 312 -4.80 -3.80 -11.74
CA ARG A 312 -3.81 -4.73 -12.30
C ARG A 312 -2.49 -4.60 -11.56
N GLU A 313 -1.80 -5.71 -11.43
CA GLU A 313 -0.42 -5.71 -10.95
C GLU A 313 0.53 -5.60 -12.13
N VAL A 314 1.53 -4.73 -11.98
CA VAL A 314 2.62 -4.60 -12.95
C VAL A 314 3.93 -4.98 -12.29
N LEU A 315 4.74 -5.78 -12.98
CA LEU A 315 5.96 -6.35 -12.46
C LEU A 315 7.17 -5.70 -13.16
N PHE A 316 7.60 -4.54 -12.69
CA PHE A 316 8.81 -3.90 -13.24
C PHE A 316 10.11 -4.51 -12.70
N GLY A 317 10.03 -5.41 -11.72
CA GLY A 317 11.19 -6.06 -11.13
C GLY A 317 12.07 -6.85 -12.12
N HIS A 318 11.49 -7.38 -13.19
CA HIS A 318 12.17 -8.25 -14.15
C HIS A 318 13.03 -7.51 -15.19
N HIS A 319 12.93 -6.18 -15.25
CA HIS A 319 13.61 -5.36 -16.26
C HIS A 319 14.91 -4.72 -15.75
N LEU A 320 15.26 -4.90 -14.47
CA LEU A 320 16.50 -4.36 -13.92
C LEU A 320 17.70 -5.22 -14.32
N ILE A 321 18.55 -4.68 -15.19
CA ILE A 321 19.86 -5.25 -15.49
C ILE A 321 20.93 -4.45 -14.72
N ILE A 322 21.48 -5.04 -13.66
CA ILE A 322 22.60 -4.44 -12.93
C ILE A 322 23.90 -4.84 -13.64
N ARG A 323 24.51 -3.89 -14.38
CA ARG A 323 25.87 -4.07 -14.89
C ARG A 323 26.88 -3.76 -13.80
N VAL A 324 27.37 -4.78 -13.10
CA VAL A 324 28.50 -4.64 -12.19
C VAL A 324 29.78 -4.62 -13.02
N LEU A 325 30.30 -3.43 -13.32
CA LEU A 325 31.65 -3.28 -13.83
C LEU A 325 32.62 -3.47 -12.67
N ALA A 326 33.04 -4.71 -12.45
CA ALA A 326 34.18 -4.98 -11.59
C ALA A 326 35.43 -4.45 -12.31
N ALA A 327 36.14 -3.49 -11.70
CA ALA A 327 37.48 -3.09 -12.13
C ALA A 327 38.48 -4.21 -11.78
N VAL A 328 38.38 -5.32 -12.48
CA VAL A 328 39.34 -6.42 -12.55
C VAL A 328 39.18 -6.99 -13.95
N ASN A 329 40.30 -7.19 -14.65
CA ASN A 329 40.39 -7.48 -16.09
C ASN A 329 39.74 -8.80 -16.54
N VAL A 330 38.44 -8.98 -16.34
CA VAL A 330 37.61 -10.04 -16.94
C VAL A 330 36.19 -9.49 -17.08
N VAL A 331 35.71 -9.37 -18.31
CA VAL A 331 34.32 -9.01 -18.62
C VAL A 331 33.43 -10.20 -18.23
N SER A 332 32.72 -10.10 -17.12
CA SER A 332 31.61 -11.01 -16.79
C SER A 332 30.30 -10.28 -17.01
N VAL A 333 29.63 -10.55 -18.13
CA VAL A 333 28.24 -10.14 -18.36
C VAL A 333 27.34 -11.06 -17.53
N PHE A 334 26.94 -10.63 -16.34
CA PHE A 334 25.83 -11.28 -15.63
C PHE A 334 24.52 -10.71 -16.19
N ALA A 335 23.99 -11.39 -17.21
CA ALA A 335 22.56 -11.31 -17.50
C ALA A 335 21.89 -12.37 -16.62
N VAL A 336 21.24 -11.94 -15.54
CA VAL A 336 20.39 -12.85 -14.74
C VAL A 336 18.95 -12.39 -14.97
N PRO A 337 18.21 -13.03 -15.89
CA PRO A 337 16.76 -13.02 -15.82
C PRO A 337 16.38 -13.73 -14.52
N ALA A 338 15.34 -13.23 -13.85
CA ALA A 338 14.92 -13.69 -12.54
C ALA A 338 14.83 -15.24 -12.39
N LEU A 339 15.23 -15.68 -11.18
CA LEU A 339 14.98 -16.96 -10.49
C LEU A 339 15.96 -18.16 -10.62
N LEU A 340 16.50 -18.53 -9.45
CA LEU A 340 16.69 -19.89 -8.89
C LEU A 340 17.63 -20.89 -9.57
N LEU A 341 18.79 -21.12 -8.93
CA LEU A 341 19.41 -22.45 -8.85
C LEU A 341 20.11 -22.63 -7.50
N MET A 342 19.50 -23.45 -6.65
CA MET A 342 20.12 -24.43 -5.75
C MET A 342 21.63 -24.28 -5.50
N LEU A 343 22.00 -23.92 -4.28
CA LEU A 343 23.26 -24.37 -3.68
C LEU A 343 22.97 -24.88 -2.25
N SER A 344 22.20 -25.96 -2.19
CA SER A 344 22.62 -27.08 -1.35
C SER A 344 23.71 -27.84 -2.12
N LEU A 345 24.96 -27.69 -1.69
CA LEU A 345 26.08 -28.65 -1.81
C LEU A 345 27.40 -27.93 -1.40
N TYR A 346 27.95 -28.35 -0.25
CA TYR A 346 29.29 -28.08 0.30
C TYR A 346 29.61 -26.60 0.62
N ILE A 347 29.82 -26.19 1.88
CA ILE A 347 30.73 -26.71 2.92
C ILE A 347 30.05 -26.73 4.29
#